data_AF-A0A819KS04-F1
#
_entry.id   AF-A0A819KS04-F1
#
_cell.length_a   1.000
_cell.length_b   1.000
_cell.length_c   1.000
_cell.angle_alpha   90.00
_cell.angle_beta   90.00
_cell.angle_gamma   90.00
#
_symmetry.space_group_name_H-M   'P 1'
#
loop_
_entity.id
_entity.type
_entity.pdbx_description
1 polymer ?
#
loop_
_entity_poly.entity_id
_entity_poly.type
_entity_poly.pdbx_seq_one_letter_code
_entity_poly.pdbx_strand_id
1 'polypeptide(L)'
;MKWIVILLFIWSTSAQQCDQPVTAARFDCYPEPFVSQEKCLARNCCWKPTNQFPKNRSKNSLEIDVPWCYYPRDFPTYQIKTNESTAFGQRLTIVKQQSTYMPNEILNLTVDLIYETAQRFRLRIYDSTKKRYEVPLEVPVIEKKVNITDYEVSLSQEPFAILVKRKSTGMTM
;
A
#
# COMPACT_ATOMS: atom_id res chain seq x y z
N MET A 1 36.29 -44.94 3.28
CA MET A 1 36.15 -43.56 2.74
C MET A 1 34.69 -43.13 2.89
N LYS A 2 34.38 -42.24 3.83
CA LYS A 2 33.06 -41.60 3.94
C LYS A 2 33.28 -40.10 3.70
N TRP A 3 32.68 -39.55 2.65
CA TRP A 3 32.66 -38.12 2.39
C TRP A 3 31.45 -37.51 3.11
N ILE A 4 31.70 -36.51 3.95
CA ILE A 4 30.68 -35.69 4.59
C ILE A 4 30.43 -34.51 3.64
N VAL A 5 29.23 -34.44 3.08
CA VAL A 5 28.76 -33.27 2.33
C VAL A 5 28.20 -32.27 3.34
N ILE A 6 28.92 -31.18 3.57
CA ILE A 6 28.45 -30.07 4.40
C ILE A 6 27.61 -29.15 3.51
N LEU A 7 26.29 -29.23 3.64
CA LEU A 7 25.36 -28.26 3.06
C LEU A 7 25.41 -26.97 3.87
N LEU A 8 26.16 -25.98 3.39
CA LEU A 8 26.10 -24.61 3.89
C LEU A 8 24.76 -23.99 3.49
N PHE A 9 23.81 -23.98 4.42
CA PHE A 9 22.62 -23.13 4.32
C PHE A 9 23.06 -21.67 4.46
N ILE A 10 23.27 -20.99 3.34
CA ILE A 10 23.46 -19.54 3.31
C ILE A 10 22.10 -18.92 3.68
N TRP A 11 21.97 -18.45 4.91
CA TRP A 11 20.84 -17.62 5.31
C TRP A 11 21.06 -16.25 4.70
N SER A 12 20.43 -15.97 3.56
CA SER A 12 20.37 -14.63 2.99
C SER A 12 19.52 -13.75 3.91
N THR A 13 20.15 -13.05 4.85
CA THR A 13 19.50 -11.92 5.52
C THR A 13 19.33 -10.83 4.47
N SER A 14 18.13 -10.71 3.90
CA SER A 14 17.79 -9.59 3.01
C SER A 14 17.97 -8.30 3.81
N ALA A 15 18.98 -7.50 3.47
CA ALA A 15 19.12 -6.16 4.02
C ALA A 15 17.95 -5.31 3.50
N GLN A 16 17.20 -4.63 4.38
CA GLN A 16 16.08 -3.78 3.98
C GLN A 16 16.53 -2.73 2.94
N GLN A 17 15.73 -2.50 1.89
CA GLN A 17 16.05 -1.52 0.85
C GLN A 17 15.75 -0.10 1.33
N CYS A 18 16.71 0.49 2.04
CA CYS A 18 16.58 1.80 2.67
C CYS A 18 16.97 2.99 1.78
N ASP A 19 17.41 2.75 0.56
CA ASP A 19 17.82 3.81 -0.35
C ASP A 19 16.61 4.37 -1.10
N GLN A 20 15.87 5.30 -0.50
CA GLN A 20 14.85 6.06 -1.22
C GLN A 20 15.52 7.13 -2.12
N PRO A 21 15.02 7.34 -3.35
CA PRO A 21 15.73 8.17 -4.35
C PRO A 21 15.76 9.64 -3.93
N VAL A 22 14.74 10.11 -3.22
CA VAL A 22 14.66 11.45 -2.64
C VAL A 22 14.05 11.36 -1.24
N THR A 23 14.46 12.27 -0.34
CA THR A 23 13.92 12.35 1.02
C THR A 23 12.41 12.61 1.05
N ALA A 24 11.89 13.36 0.07
CA ALA A 24 10.47 13.66 -0.08
C ALA A 24 9.61 12.43 -0.46
N ALA A 25 10.22 11.34 -0.91
CA ALA A 25 9.50 10.09 -1.24
C ALA A 25 9.36 9.15 -0.03
N ARG A 26 9.86 9.55 1.14
CA ARG A 26 9.76 8.74 2.37
C ARG A 26 8.35 8.81 2.93
N PHE A 27 7.75 7.64 3.13
CA PHE A 27 6.50 7.49 3.86
C PHE A 27 6.78 7.06 5.30
N ASP A 28 6.12 7.72 6.26
CA ASP A 28 6.32 7.50 7.69
C ASP A 28 5.90 6.08 8.13
N CYS A 29 6.83 5.34 8.71
CA CYS A 29 6.65 3.96 9.22
C CYS A 29 6.43 3.93 10.74
N TYR A 30 6.53 5.08 11.40
CA TYR A 30 6.23 5.25 12.82
C TYR A 30 5.41 6.53 13.05
N PRO A 31 4.13 6.53 12.61
CA PRO A 31 3.25 7.69 12.75
C PRO A 31 2.68 7.84 14.16
N GLU A 32 3.21 7.18 15.19
CA GLU A 32 2.90 7.37 16.61
C GLU A 32 3.95 8.23 17.33
N PRO A 33 3.64 8.84 18.49
CA PRO A 33 4.63 9.63 19.23
C PRO A 33 5.81 8.79 19.75
N PHE A 34 6.92 9.46 20.07
CA PHE A 34 8.11 8.87 20.71
C PHE A 34 8.81 7.78 19.87
N VAL A 35 9.06 8.09 18.60
CA VAL A 35 9.89 7.26 17.71
C VAL A 35 11.33 7.20 18.22
N SER A 36 11.96 6.03 18.14
CA SER A 36 13.40 5.84 18.33
C SER A 36 13.94 4.94 17.23
N GLN A 37 15.27 4.89 17.06
CA GLN A 37 15.91 4.01 16.09
C GLN A 37 15.54 2.55 16.34
N GLU A 38 15.57 2.11 17.60
CA GLU A 38 15.28 0.73 18.00
C GLU A 38 13.85 0.35 17.66
N LYS A 39 12.87 1.23 17.98
CA LYS A 39 11.46 1.01 17.65
C LYS A 39 11.21 0.98 16.15
N CYS A 40 11.93 1.82 15.39
CA CYS A 40 11.84 1.84 13.94
C CYS A 40 12.32 0.53 13.31
N LEU A 41 13.52 0.10 13.70
CA LEU A 41 14.12 -1.14 13.20
C LEU A 41 13.34 -2.38 13.63
N ALA A 42 12.74 -2.38 14.83
CA ALA A 42 11.86 -3.45 15.28
C ALA A 42 10.61 -3.64 14.41
N ARG A 43 10.20 -2.61 13.65
CA ARG A 43 9.12 -2.68 12.66
C ARG A 43 9.59 -3.09 11.26
N ASN A 44 10.88 -3.44 11.10
CA ASN A 44 11.56 -3.66 9.82
C ASN A 44 11.51 -2.43 8.89
N CYS A 45 11.48 -1.23 9.48
CA CYS A 45 11.53 0.03 8.76
C CYS A 45 12.98 0.53 8.62
N CYS A 46 13.18 1.58 7.84
CA CYS A 46 14.47 2.24 7.69
C CYS A 46 14.61 3.44 8.62
N TRP A 47 15.77 3.60 9.24
CA TRP A 47 16.12 4.74 10.08
C TRP A 47 17.21 5.59 9.43
N LYS A 48 16.87 6.83 9.05
CA LYS A 48 17.85 7.81 8.55
C LYS A 48 17.47 9.22 8.98
N PRO A 49 18.11 9.77 10.02
CA PRO A 49 17.90 11.15 10.43
C PRO A 49 18.11 12.14 9.28
N THR A 50 17.35 13.22 9.31
CA THR A 50 17.53 14.38 8.43
C THR A 50 17.97 15.58 9.28
N ASN A 51 18.46 16.64 8.64
CA ASN A 51 18.88 17.87 9.34
C ASN A 51 17.71 18.59 10.04
N GLN A 52 16.47 18.13 9.82
CA GLN A 52 15.28 18.55 10.54
C GLN A 52 14.91 17.42 11.51
N PHE A 53 15.11 17.63 12.81
CA PHE A 53 14.50 16.74 13.81
C PHE A 53 12.98 16.80 13.62
N PRO A 54 12.24 15.68 13.54
CA PRO A 54 10.81 15.72 13.67
C PRO A 54 10.54 16.28 15.06
N LYS A 55 10.21 17.57 15.14
CA LYS A 55 9.95 18.23 16.41
C LYS A 55 8.77 17.49 17.00
N ASN A 56 8.92 16.90 18.20
CA ASN A 56 7.86 16.23 18.95
C ASN A 56 6.50 16.83 18.58
N ARG A 57 5.69 16.11 17.78
CA ARG A 57 4.54 16.66 17.02
C ARG A 57 3.86 17.81 17.77
N SER A 58 4.32 19.02 17.52
CA SER A 58 3.64 20.20 18.02
C SER A 58 2.40 20.28 17.16
N LYS A 59 1.22 20.21 17.78
CA LYS A 59 -0.09 20.18 17.10
C LYS A 59 -0.31 21.33 16.09
N ASN A 60 0.58 22.32 16.05
CA ASN A 60 0.47 23.54 15.26
C ASN A 60 1.62 23.78 14.26
N SER A 61 2.47 22.79 13.94
CA SER A 61 3.51 22.94 12.91
C SER A 61 3.00 22.53 11.53
N LEU A 62 2.98 23.47 10.58
CA LEU A 62 2.67 23.28 9.16
C LEU A 62 3.88 22.78 8.33
N GLU A 63 5.03 22.51 8.97
CA GLU A 63 6.19 21.91 8.30
C GLU A 63 5.94 20.39 8.15
N ILE A 64 5.90 19.90 6.91
CA ILE A 64 5.88 18.47 6.61
C ILE A 64 7.28 17.91 6.94
N ASP A 65 7.46 17.49 8.18
CA ASP A 65 8.73 16.89 8.64
C ASP A 65 9.02 15.60 7.87
N VAL A 66 10.20 15.51 7.24
CA VAL A 66 10.65 14.27 6.57
C VAL A 66 10.87 13.19 7.63
N PRO A 67 10.21 12.03 7.53
CA PRO A 67 10.29 11.02 8.58
C PRO A 67 11.69 10.41 8.66
N TRP A 68 12.19 10.32 9.88
CA TRP A 68 13.42 9.60 10.20
C TRP A 68 13.22 8.09 10.10
N CYS A 69 12.03 7.61 10.47
CA CYS A 69 11.60 6.23 10.33
C CYS A 69 10.66 6.08 9.14
N TYR A 70 11.06 5.38 8.08
CA TYR A 70 10.28 5.28 6.85
C TYR A 70 10.23 3.86 6.28
N TYR A 71 9.22 3.58 5.46
CA TYR A 71 9.08 2.27 4.84
C TYR A 71 10.23 2.02 3.84
N PRO A 72 10.91 0.86 3.91
CA PRO A 72 11.81 0.43 2.85
C PRO A 72 11.03 0.21 1.54
N ARG A 73 11.73 0.21 0.41
CA ARG A 73 11.09 -0.02 -0.90
C ARG A 73 10.44 -1.40 -1.01
N ASP A 74 11.02 -2.39 -0.35
CA ASP A 74 10.59 -3.78 -0.32
C ASP A 74 9.71 -4.10 0.90
N PHE A 75 9.13 -3.09 1.56
CA PHE A 75 8.25 -3.33 2.70
C PHE A 75 7.04 -4.19 2.29
N PRO A 76 6.66 -5.22 3.07
CA PRO A 76 5.57 -6.13 2.71
C PRO A 76 4.26 -5.38 2.47
N THR A 77 3.68 -5.59 1.29
CA THR A 77 2.40 -5.01 0.87
C THR A 77 1.55 -6.05 0.14
N TYR A 78 0.38 -5.65 -0.32
CA TYR A 78 -0.52 -6.51 -1.06
C TYR A 78 -0.04 -6.71 -2.50
N GLN A 79 -0.40 -7.84 -3.08
CA GLN A 79 -0.26 -8.14 -4.50
C GLN A 79 -1.59 -8.63 -5.08
N ILE A 80 -1.82 -8.42 -6.37
CA ILE A 80 -3.02 -8.92 -7.05
C ILE A 80 -2.89 -10.43 -7.25
N LYS A 81 -3.85 -11.19 -6.73
CA LYS A 81 -3.96 -12.64 -6.90
C LYS A 81 -4.91 -13.04 -8.03
N THR A 82 -6.07 -12.39 -8.12
CA THR A 82 -7.04 -12.58 -9.21
C THR A 82 -7.57 -11.24 -9.70
N ASN A 83 -7.95 -11.20 -10.97
CA ASN A 83 -8.66 -10.08 -11.59
C ASN A 83 -9.77 -10.64 -12.47
N GLU A 84 -11.01 -10.36 -12.09
CA GLU A 84 -12.21 -10.87 -12.75
C GLU A 84 -13.03 -9.70 -13.31
N SER A 85 -13.52 -9.85 -14.53
CA SER A 85 -14.46 -8.88 -15.12
C SER A 85 -15.83 -9.03 -14.45
N THR A 86 -16.46 -7.91 -14.11
CA THR A 86 -17.84 -7.86 -13.59
C THR A 86 -18.72 -7.00 -14.49
N ALA A 87 -20.04 -7.02 -14.27
CA ALA A 87 -20.95 -6.16 -15.01
C ALA A 87 -20.64 -4.66 -14.81
N PHE A 88 -20.18 -4.28 -13.62
CA PHE A 88 -19.87 -2.90 -13.22
C PHE A 88 -18.39 -2.50 -13.35
N GLY A 89 -17.51 -3.44 -13.72
CA GLY A 89 -16.08 -3.15 -13.87
C GLY A 89 -15.20 -4.38 -13.67
N GLN A 90 -14.40 -4.36 -12.61
CA GLN A 90 -13.48 -5.43 -12.25
C GLN A 90 -13.57 -5.74 -10.75
N ARG A 91 -13.31 -6.99 -10.40
CA ARG A 91 -13.13 -7.45 -9.02
C ARG A 91 -11.76 -8.10 -8.88
N LEU A 92 -10.97 -7.61 -7.95
CA LEU A 92 -9.66 -8.15 -7.63
C LEU A 92 -9.71 -8.88 -6.30
N THR A 93 -8.93 -9.94 -6.18
CA THR A 93 -8.47 -10.44 -4.88
C THR A 93 -7.04 -9.99 -4.69
N ILE A 94 -6.76 -9.26 -3.61
CA ILE A 94 -5.40 -8.86 -3.24
C ILE A 94 -4.97 -9.59 -1.97
N VAL A 95 -3.71 -10.01 -1.92
CA VAL A 95 -3.17 -10.82 -0.83
C VAL A 95 -1.88 -10.22 -0.30
N LYS A 96 -1.69 -10.23 1.01
CA LYS A 96 -0.44 -9.85 1.68
C LYS A 96 0.24 -11.10 2.22
N GLN A 97 1.42 -11.42 1.69
CA GLN A 97 2.12 -12.68 1.99
C GLN A 97 2.75 -12.70 3.39
N GLN A 98 3.15 -11.54 3.90
CA GLN A 98 3.84 -11.41 5.17
C GLN A 98 3.14 -10.36 6.04
N SER A 99 2.78 -10.75 7.27
CA SER A 99 2.30 -9.81 8.28
C SER A 99 3.40 -8.85 8.71
N THR A 100 3.02 -7.64 9.06
CA THR A 100 3.92 -6.60 9.58
C THR A 100 3.64 -6.35 11.05
N TYR A 101 4.09 -5.21 11.56
CA TYR A 101 3.85 -4.79 12.94
C TYR A 101 2.38 -4.35 13.20
N MET A 102 1.55 -4.25 12.16
CA MET A 102 0.18 -3.75 12.28
C MET A 102 -0.70 -4.79 12.99
N PRO A 103 -1.50 -4.39 14.00
CA PRO A 103 -2.41 -5.32 14.66
C PRO A 103 -3.62 -5.62 13.76
N ASN A 104 -4.14 -6.85 13.85
CA ASN A 104 -5.37 -7.28 13.17
C ASN A 104 -5.35 -7.09 11.65
N GLU A 105 -4.22 -7.39 11.00
CA GLU A 105 -4.14 -7.36 9.53
C GLU A 105 -5.08 -8.36 8.87
N ILE A 106 -5.70 -7.95 7.77
CA ILE A 106 -6.58 -8.79 6.96
C ILE A 106 -5.82 -9.16 5.70
N LEU A 107 -5.22 -10.35 5.69
CA LEU A 107 -4.26 -10.73 4.65
C LEU A 107 -4.89 -10.93 3.26
N ASN A 108 -6.20 -11.17 3.19
CA ASN A 108 -6.94 -11.34 1.93
C ASN A 108 -8.05 -10.29 1.87
N LEU A 109 -8.01 -9.43 0.85
CA LEU A 109 -9.02 -8.41 0.63
C LEU A 109 -9.60 -8.53 -0.77
N THR A 110 -10.85 -8.12 -0.90
CA THR A 110 -11.52 -7.97 -2.19
C THR A 110 -11.54 -6.50 -2.57
N VAL A 111 -11.26 -6.22 -3.84
CA VAL A 111 -11.28 -4.87 -4.41
C VAL A 111 -12.28 -4.82 -5.55
N ASP A 112 -13.30 -3.97 -5.44
CA ASP A 112 -14.21 -3.67 -6.54
C ASP A 112 -13.81 -2.34 -7.19
N LEU A 113 -13.55 -2.39 -8.50
CA LEU A 113 -13.35 -1.23 -9.36
C LEU A 113 -14.64 -1.00 -10.14
N ILE A 114 -15.35 0.09 -9.82
CA ILE A 114 -16.71 0.36 -10.29
C ILE A 114 -16.70 1.60 -11.18
N TYR A 115 -17.09 1.42 -12.43
CA TYR A 115 -17.09 2.49 -13.45
C TYR A 115 -18.49 3.09 -13.56
N GLU A 116 -18.81 3.95 -12.58
CA GLU A 116 -20.19 4.44 -12.38
C GLU A 116 -20.66 5.39 -13.47
N THR A 117 -19.85 6.40 -13.81
CA THR A 117 -20.17 7.38 -14.86
C THR A 117 -18.90 7.76 -15.63
N ALA A 118 -19.06 8.58 -16.68
CA ALA A 118 -17.93 9.08 -17.45
C ALA A 118 -16.87 9.80 -16.59
N GLN A 119 -17.30 10.45 -15.50
CA GLN A 119 -16.43 11.23 -14.60
C GLN A 119 -16.30 10.65 -13.19
N ARG A 120 -17.04 9.57 -12.86
CA ARG A 120 -17.05 8.99 -11.52
C ARG A 120 -16.57 7.56 -11.55
N PHE A 121 -15.40 7.36 -10.97
CA PHE A 121 -14.82 6.07 -10.64
C PHE A 121 -15.01 5.81 -9.15
N ARG A 122 -15.40 4.59 -8.78
CA ARG A 122 -15.50 4.19 -7.37
C ARG A 122 -14.65 2.96 -7.11
N LEU A 123 -13.87 3.04 -6.04
CA LEU A 123 -13.06 1.96 -5.51
C LEU A 123 -13.66 1.50 -4.18
N ARG A 124 -13.75 0.18 -3.98
CA ARG A 124 -14.03 -0.40 -2.66
C ARG A 124 -12.96 -1.44 -2.36
N ILE A 125 -12.32 -1.34 -1.20
CA ILE A 125 -11.43 -2.37 -0.65
C ILE A 125 -12.09 -2.88 0.62
N TYR A 126 -12.37 -4.16 0.71
CA TYR A 126 -13.15 -4.71 1.82
C TYR A 126 -12.77 -6.16 2.13
N ASP A 127 -13.12 -6.58 3.34
CA ASP A 127 -13.05 -7.98 3.77
C ASP A 127 -14.33 -8.70 3.32
N SER A 128 -14.19 -9.67 2.43
CA SER A 128 -15.31 -10.46 1.90
C SER A 128 -15.75 -11.59 2.85
N THR A 129 -14.95 -11.92 3.85
CA THR A 129 -15.24 -12.98 4.84
C THR A 129 -15.97 -12.44 6.06
N LYS A 130 -15.72 -11.18 6.41
CA LYS A 130 -16.33 -10.51 7.57
C LYS A 130 -16.78 -9.12 7.22
N LYS A 131 -18.10 -8.89 7.29
CA LYS A 131 -18.69 -7.56 7.12
C LYS A 131 -18.12 -6.59 8.15
N ARG A 132 -17.57 -5.48 7.67
CA ARG A 132 -17.08 -4.37 8.48
C ARG A 132 -18.11 -3.24 8.50
N TYR A 133 -17.89 -2.27 9.38
CA TYR A 133 -18.72 -1.06 9.40
C TYR A 133 -18.62 -0.34 8.05
N GLU A 134 -19.77 -0.04 7.47
CA GLU A 134 -19.92 0.84 6.32
C GLU A 134 -20.80 2.02 6.75
N VAL A 135 -20.41 3.24 6.38
CA VAL A 135 -21.20 4.43 6.69
C VAL A 135 -22.58 4.28 6.00
N PRO A 136 -23.70 4.45 6.73
CA PRO A 136 -25.02 4.34 6.14
C PRO A 136 -25.30 5.60 5.30
N LEU A 137 -24.89 5.54 4.03
CA LEU A 137 -25.11 6.58 3.05
C LEU A 137 -25.81 5.98 1.83
N GLU A 138 -26.80 6.67 1.30
CA GLU A 138 -27.38 6.31 0.01
C GLU A 138 -26.34 6.50 -1.08
N VAL A 139 -26.03 5.41 -1.79
CA VAL A 139 -25.11 5.42 -2.91
C VAL A 139 -25.83 4.94 -4.17
N PRO A 140 -25.50 5.48 -5.36
CA PRO A 140 -26.08 5.00 -6.60
C PRO A 140 -25.86 3.50 -6.79
N VAL A 141 -26.91 2.80 -7.21
CA VAL A 141 -26.83 1.38 -7.58
C VAL A 141 -26.33 1.29 -9.02
N ILE A 142 -25.24 0.56 -9.23
CA ILE A 142 -24.59 0.43 -10.54
C ILE A 142 -24.68 -1.02 -10.99
N GLU A 143 -25.55 -1.29 -11.95
CA GLU A 143 -25.73 -2.62 -12.52
C GLU A 143 -24.77 -2.90 -13.68
N LYS A 144 -24.37 -1.86 -14.41
CA LYS A 144 -23.50 -1.97 -15.59
C LYS A 144 -22.52 -0.82 -15.66
N LYS A 145 -21.28 -1.12 -16.06
CA LYS A 145 -20.25 -0.11 -16.32
C LYS A 145 -20.63 0.80 -17.48
N VAL A 146 -20.20 2.06 -17.42
CA VAL A 146 -20.29 2.97 -18.56
C VAL A 146 -19.35 2.53 -19.70
N ASN A 147 -19.74 2.79 -20.95
CA ASN A 147 -18.94 2.43 -22.12
C ASN A 147 -17.76 3.40 -22.35
N ILE A 148 -17.93 4.67 -22.01
CA ILE A 148 -16.96 5.74 -22.25
C ILE A 148 -16.71 6.47 -20.93
N THR A 149 -15.43 6.70 -20.63
CA THR A 149 -14.94 7.39 -19.45
C THR A 149 -13.94 8.48 -19.83
N ASP A 150 -13.85 9.52 -19.01
CA ASP A 150 -12.87 10.59 -19.11
C ASP A 150 -11.54 10.23 -18.42
N TYR A 151 -11.52 9.07 -17.75
CA TYR A 151 -10.40 8.50 -17.02
C TYR A 151 -10.05 7.09 -17.50
N GLU A 152 -8.79 6.72 -17.36
CA GLU A 152 -8.25 5.38 -17.56
C GLU A 152 -7.76 4.85 -16.21
N VAL A 153 -7.95 3.55 -15.96
CA VAL A 153 -7.49 2.89 -14.73
C VAL A 153 -6.54 1.77 -15.13
N SER A 154 -5.32 1.79 -14.59
CA SER A 154 -4.34 0.73 -14.72
C SER A 154 -3.93 0.18 -13.36
N LEU A 155 -3.42 -1.05 -13.34
CA LEU A 155 -3.10 -1.79 -12.13
C LEU A 155 -1.62 -2.18 -12.13
N SER A 156 -0.95 -1.94 -11.00
CA SER A 156 0.31 -2.60 -10.66
C SER A 156 0.01 -3.88 -9.89
N GLN A 157 0.63 -4.98 -10.29
CA GLN A 157 0.37 -6.29 -9.69
C GLN A 157 1.09 -6.48 -8.35
N GLU A 158 2.39 -6.16 -8.30
CA GLU A 158 3.23 -6.30 -7.11
C GLU A 158 4.33 -5.22 -7.14
N PRO A 159 4.31 -4.24 -6.23
CA PRO A 159 3.26 -4.01 -5.23
C PRO A 159 1.91 -3.66 -5.88
N PHE A 160 0.81 -4.03 -5.23
CA PHE A 160 -0.54 -3.65 -5.65
C PHE A 160 -0.67 -2.12 -5.65
N ALA A 161 -1.03 -1.56 -6.80
CA ALA A 161 -1.39 -0.15 -6.91
C ALA A 161 -2.49 0.04 -7.96
N ILE A 162 -3.31 1.07 -7.77
CA ILE A 162 -4.29 1.52 -8.74
C ILE A 162 -3.82 2.89 -9.22
N LEU A 163 -3.67 3.04 -10.53
CA LEU A 163 -3.28 4.28 -11.16
C LEU A 163 -4.48 4.79 -11.96
N VAL A 164 -4.94 6.01 -11.64
CA VAL A 164 -6.04 6.66 -12.37
C VAL A 164 -5.44 7.79 -13.19
N LYS A 165 -5.71 7.79 -14.49
CA LYS A 165 -5.14 8.76 -15.44
C LYS A 165 -6.26 9.50 -16.14
N ARG A 166 -6.20 10.83 -16.16
CA ARG A 166 -7.13 11.64 -16.97
C ARG A 166 -6.80 11.44 -18.45
N LYS A 167 -7.78 11.03 -19.27
CA LYS A 167 -7.53 10.74 -20.69
C LYS A 167 -7.16 11.99 -21.50
N SER A 168 -7.81 13.12 -21.22
CA SER A 168 -7.62 14.34 -22.02
C SER A 168 -6.21 14.95 -21.89
N THR A 169 -5.58 14.85 -20.71
CA THR A 169 -4.25 15.43 -20.46
C THR A 169 -3.16 14.38 -20.29
N GLY A 170 -3.54 13.12 -20.06
CA GLY A 170 -2.61 12.06 -19.71
C GLY A 170 -1.98 12.19 -18.32
N MET A 171 -2.48 13.06 -17.44
CA MET A 171 -1.95 13.19 -16.08
C MET A 171 -2.49 12.09 -15.17
N THR A 172 -1.59 11.47 -14.39
CA THR A 172 -1.96 10.58 -13.28
C THR A 172 -2.48 11.41 -12.12
N MET A 173 -3.63 11.01 -11.59
CA MET A 173 -4.32 11.63 -10.45
C MET A 173 -3.98 10.95 -9.14
#